data_AF-T0MUY8-F1
#
_entry.id   AF-T0MUY8-F1
#
_cell.length_a   1.000
_cell.length_b   1.000
_cell.length_c   1.000
_cell.angle_alpha   90.00
_cell.angle_beta   90.00
_cell.angle_gamma   90.00
#
_symmetry.space_group_name_H-M   'P 1'
#
loop_
_entity.id
_entity.type
_entity.pdbx_description
1 polymer ?
#
loop_
_entity_poly.entity_id
_entity_poly.type
_entity_poly.pdbx_seq_one_letter_code
_entity_poly.pdbx_strand_id
1 'polypeptide(L)'
;MLFTPENAEKVKQGTKTETRRDWKSQHVYAGRVYPVRLSRKDPVPPDATYISIVTVYMERLGLITDKAAVREGLATREEFFAIWKELHGTVDMDKEIYVVRFRIATPLEIFKHQFSQILYRKKPLGKEKAVAVTLPDGRVCVSDSYEILRSQQESSGPWVRLMNKGNVAETISVKNRISVAEVN
;
A
#
# COMPACT_ATOMS: atom_id res chain seq x y z
N MET A 1 2.18 5.24 -5.14
CA MET A 1 1.62 6.53 -5.57
C MET A 1 2.67 7.62 -5.34
N LEU A 2 2.78 8.59 -6.25
CA LEU A 2 3.77 9.67 -6.14
C LEU A 2 3.27 10.81 -5.27
N PHE A 3 4.12 11.35 -4.42
CA PHE A 3 3.86 12.52 -3.58
C PHE A 3 5.08 13.43 -3.56
N THR A 4 4.86 14.73 -3.37
CA THR A 4 5.94 15.64 -2.97
C THR A 4 6.44 15.25 -1.58
N PRO A 5 7.68 15.61 -1.19
CA PRO A 5 8.22 15.29 0.13
C PRO A 5 7.30 15.71 1.28
N GLU A 6 6.78 16.94 1.23
CA GLU A 6 5.85 17.46 2.24
C GLU A 6 4.56 16.64 2.33
N ASN A 7 3.95 16.31 1.18
CA ASN A 7 2.73 15.50 1.16
C ASN A 7 3.00 14.07 1.65
N ALA A 8 4.16 13.50 1.35
CA ALA A 8 4.53 12.17 1.83
C ALA A 8 4.62 12.13 3.36
N GLU A 9 5.17 13.18 3.98
CA GLU A 9 5.25 13.30 5.43
C GLU A 9 3.86 13.45 6.06
N LYS A 10 2.98 14.28 5.47
CA LYS A 10 1.57 14.39 5.89
C LYS A 10 0.83 13.05 5.81
N VAL A 11 1.10 12.22 4.78
CA VAL A 11 0.54 10.87 4.70
C VAL A 11 1.07 9.99 5.84
N LYS A 12 2.38 10.01 6.09
CA LYS A 12 3.02 9.23 7.15
C LYS A 12 2.48 9.57 8.53
N GLN A 13 2.19 10.85 8.78
CA GLN A 13 1.58 11.35 10.02
C GLN A 13 0.08 11.08 10.11
N GLY A 14 -0.56 10.62 9.02
CA GLY A 14 -1.99 10.35 8.96
C GLY A 14 -2.87 11.61 8.81
N THR A 15 -2.27 12.79 8.67
CA THR A 15 -3.00 14.06 8.48
C THR A 15 -3.52 14.20 7.05
N LYS A 16 -2.87 13.56 6.08
CA LYS A 16 -3.34 13.44 4.70
C LYS A 16 -3.91 12.04 4.42
N THR A 17 -5.20 11.99 4.12
CA THR A 17 -5.99 10.76 3.89
C THR A 17 -6.67 10.72 2.53
N GLU A 18 -6.60 11.82 1.79
CA GLU A 18 -7.16 11.99 0.46
C GLU A 18 -6.15 12.71 -0.44
N THR A 19 -6.18 12.39 -1.73
CA THR A 19 -5.45 13.13 -2.74
C THR A 19 -6.29 13.28 -4.00
N ARG A 20 -6.24 14.47 -4.57
CA ARG A 20 -6.84 14.84 -5.84
C ARG A 20 -5.80 14.80 -6.95
N ARG A 21 -6.19 14.26 -8.09
CA ARG A 21 -5.29 13.98 -9.20
C ARG A 21 -5.92 14.36 -10.52
N ASP A 22 -5.21 15.22 -11.25
CA ASP A 22 -5.49 15.54 -12.65
C ASP A 22 -4.91 14.45 -13.57
N TRP A 23 -5.50 13.26 -13.52
CA TRP A 23 -5.10 12.15 -14.36
C TRP A 23 -5.99 12.02 -15.58
N LYS A 24 -5.39 11.67 -16.73
CA LYS A 24 -6.16 11.35 -17.94
C LYS A 24 -6.95 10.04 -17.81
N SER A 25 -6.53 9.14 -16.93
CA SER A 25 -7.21 7.88 -16.63
C SER A 25 -6.89 7.40 -15.21
N GLN A 26 -7.72 6.51 -14.68
CA GLN A 26 -7.55 5.95 -13.34
C GLN A 26 -6.26 5.11 -13.23
N HIS A 27 -5.35 5.49 -12.34
CA HIS A 27 -4.08 4.77 -12.12
C HIS A 27 -4.06 3.90 -10.86
N VAL A 28 -5.04 4.05 -9.96
CA VAL A 28 -5.12 3.30 -8.70
C VAL A 28 -6.51 2.72 -8.50
N TYR A 29 -6.62 1.65 -7.70
CA TYR A 29 -7.88 0.93 -7.50
C TYR A 29 -8.16 0.71 -6.02
N ALA A 30 -9.43 0.80 -5.64
CA ALA A 30 -9.88 0.48 -4.29
C ALA A 30 -9.49 -0.95 -3.88
N GLY A 31 -9.18 -1.15 -2.60
CA GLY A 31 -8.71 -2.42 -2.05
C GLY A 31 -7.26 -2.78 -2.38
N ARG A 32 -6.56 -1.97 -3.20
CA ARG A 32 -5.14 -2.19 -3.52
C ARG A 32 -4.22 -1.37 -2.61
N VAL A 33 -3.03 -1.91 -2.41
CA VAL A 33 -1.97 -1.28 -1.64
C VAL A 33 -0.94 -0.67 -2.58
N TYR A 34 -0.48 0.54 -2.25
CA TYR A 34 0.56 1.23 -3.00
C TYR A 34 1.60 1.81 -2.04
N PRO A 35 2.90 1.78 -2.39
CA PRO A 35 3.91 2.51 -1.64
C PRO A 35 3.76 4.01 -1.85
N VAL A 36 3.99 4.81 -0.81
CA VAL A 36 4.19 6.26 -0.89
C VAL A 36 5.59 6.50 -1.48
N ARG A 37 5.67 7.13 -2.64
CA ARG A 37 6.92 7.32 -3.40
C ARG A 37 7.16 8.80 -3.65
N LEU A 38 8.43 9.21 -3.61
CA LEU A 38 8.84 10.56 -4.03
C LEU A 38 9.20 10.61 -5.52
N SER A 39 9.65 9.48 -6.08
CA SER A 39 10.10 9.36 -7.47
C SER A 39 9.62 8.05 -8.09
N ARG A 40 9.45 8.05 -9.42
CA ARG A 40 9.17 6.85 -10.21
C ARG A 40 10.42 6.01 -10.45
N LYS A 41 11.60 6.63 -10.46
CA LYS A 41 12.88 5.99 -10.78
C LYS A 41 13.47 5.27 -9.59
N ASP A 42 13.22 5.77 -8.38
CA ASP A 42 13.87 5.25 -7.19
C ASP A 42 13.24 3.93 -6.74
N PRO A 43 14.05 2.94 -6.32
CA PRO A 43 13.53 1.71 -5.74
C PRO A 43 12.70 2.03 -4.50
N VAL A 44 11.66 1.23 -4.26
CA VAL A 44 10.84 1.35 -3.04
C VAL A 44 11.67 0.81 -1.87
N PRO A 45 11.96 1.62 -0.84
CA PRO A 45 12.77 1.17 0.28
C PRO A 45 12.00 0.12 1.13
N PRO A 46 12.71 -0.77 1.85
CA PRO A 46 12.07 -1.82 2.65
C PRO A 46 11.12 -1.31 3.73
N ASP A 47 11.40 -0.13 4.30
CA ASP A 47 10.66 0.57 5.34
C ASP A 47 9.71 1.64 4.75
N ALA A 48 9.41 1.58 3.46
CA ALA A 48 8.49 2.49 2.82
C ALA A 48 7.13 2.53 3.55
N THR A 49 6.56 3.73 3.64
CA THR A 49 5.16 3.87 4.04
C THR A 49 4.26 3.34 2.91
N TYR A 50 3.28 2.51 3.25
CA TYR A 50 2.29 1.99 2.32
C TYR A 50 0.90 2.50 2.67
N ILE A 51 0.09 2.71 1.64
CA ILE A 51 -1.30 3.11 1.77
C ILE A 51 -2.23 2.07 1.12
N SER A 52 -3.37 1.84 1.74
CA SER A 52 -4.48 1.04 1.22
C SER A 52 -5.54 1.98 0.67
N ILE A 53 -5.88 1.84 -0.61
CA ILE A 53 -6.89 2.68 -1.27
C ILE A 53 -8.27 2.25 -0.81
N VAL A 54 -9.03 3.18 -0.23
CA VAL A 54 -10.38 2.94 0.28
C VAL A 54 -11.40 3.14 -0.83
N THR A 55 -11.35 4.27 -1.54
CA THR A 55 -12.25 4.58 -2.67
C THR A 55 -11.54 5.41 -3.72
N VAL A 56 -12.01 5.29 -4.96
CA VAL A 56 -11.64 6.18 -6.07
C VAL A 56 -12.93 6.64 -6.75
N TYR A 57 -13.10 7.93 -6.94
CA TYR A 57 -14.26 8.51 -7.62
C TYR A 57 -13.88 9.84 -8.29
N MET A 58 -14.74 10.37 -9.14
CA MET A 58 -14.56 11.67 -9.78
C MET A 58 -15.36 12.75 -9.06
N GLU A 59 -14.78 13.94 -8.96
CA GLU A 59 -15.39 15.15 -8.37
C GLU A 59 -15.04 16.34 -9.27
N ARG A 60 -15.93 17.34 -9.36
CA ARG A 60 -15.59 18.63 -9.99
C ARG A 60 -14.71 19.44 -9.04
N LEU A 61 -13.62 19.99 -9.54
CA LEU A 61 -12.66 20.78 -8.76
C LEU A 61 -13.34 21.91 -7.97
N GLY A 62 -14.37 22.55 -8.54
CA GLY A 62 -15.11 23.62 -7.90
C GLY A 62 -15.98 23.18 -6.71
N LEU A 63 -16.26 21.89 -6.52
CA LEU A 63 -17.10 21.37 -5.43
C LEU A 63 -16.32 21.03 -4.15
N ILE A 64 -15.02 21.25 -4.15
CA ILE A 64 -14.16 20.99 -3.00
C ILE A 64 -14.58 21.86 -1.81
N THR A 65 -14.72 21.23 -0.65
CA THR A 65 -15.09 21.88 0.63
C THR A 65 -13.87 21.99 1.55
N ASP A 66 -13.96 22.79 2.62
CA ASP A 66 -12.92 22.84 3.66
C ASP A 66 -12.65 21.47 4.27
N LYS A 67 -13.71 20.69 4.53
CA LYS A 67 -13.58 19.32 5.03
C LYS A 67 -12.78 18.43 4.06
N ALA A 68 -12.87 18.69 2.76
CA ALA A 68 -12.09 18.00 1.74
C ALA A 68 -10.62 18.47 1.71
N ALA A 69 -10.38 19.77 1.89
CA ALA A 69 -9.03 20.31 2.04
C ALA A 69 -8.33 19.75 3.29
N VAL A 70 -9.04 19.62 4.41
CA VAL A 70 -8.54 18.96 5.62
C VAL A 70 -8.11 17.53 5.35
N ARG A 71 -8.86 16.75 4.55
CA ARG A 71 -8.43 15.40 4.17
C ARG A 71 -7.22 15.38 3.23
N GLU A 72 -6.98 16.45 2.48
CA GLU A 72 -5.73 16.64 1.72
C GLU A 72 -4.54 17.01 2.63
N GLY A 73 -4.77 17.26 3.92
CA GLY A 73 -3.75 17.72 4.86
C GLY A 73 -3.52 19.24 4.79
N LEU A 74 -4.57 20.01 4.49
CA LEU A 74 -4.56 21.48 4.41
C LEU A 74 -5.60 22.07 5.37
N ALA A 75 -5.44 23.33 5.77
CA ALA A 75 -6.35 23.96 6.72
C ALA A 75 -7.67 24.40 6.07
N THR A 76 -7.63 24.97 4.86
CA THR A 76 -8.81 25.55 4.19
C THR A 76 -8.88 25.23 2.70
N ARG A 77 -10.07 25.42 2.12
CA ARG A 77 -10.31 25.30 0.68
C ARG A 77 -9.46 26.28 -0.13
N GLU A 78 -9.22 27.48 0.38
CA GLU A 78 -8.42 28.50 -0.30
C GLU A 78 -6.96 28.06 -0.41
N GLU A 79 -6.41 27.48 0.67
CA GLU A 79 -5.07 26.89 0.67
C GLU A 79 -4.97 25.76 -0.37
N PHE A 80 -6.02 24.92 -0.46
CA PHE A 80 -6.10 23.88 -1.49
C PHE A 80 -5.99 24.46 -2.90
N PHE A 81 -6.77 25.49 -3.24
CA PHE A 81 -6.72 26.06 -4.57
C PHE A 81 -5.43 26.82 -4.86
N ALA A 82 -4.80 27.42 -3.86
CA ALA A 82 -3.48 28.04 -4.01
C ALA A 82 -2.43 27.01 -4.42
N ILE A 83 -2.37 25.87 -3.70
CA ILE A 83 -1.45 24.76 -4.02
C ILE A 83 -1.81 24.11 -5.36
N TRP A 84 -3.11 23.94 -5.64
CA TRP A 84 -3.55 23.42 -6.94
C TRP A 84 -3.05 24.30 -8.09
N LYS A 85 -3.21 25.62 -7.96
CA LYS A 85 -2.74 26.58 -8.95
C LYS A 85 -1.23 26.57 -9.10
N GLU A 86 -0.48 26.41 -8.02
CA GLU A 86 0.99 26.28 -8.07
C GLU A 86 1.42 25.02 -8.84
N LEU A 87 0.76 23.89 -8.59
CA LEU A 87 1.10 22.60 -9.19
C LEU A 87 0.61 22.46 -10.65
N HIS A 88 -0.55 23.05 -10.97
CA HIS A 88 -1.24 22.83 -12.25
C HIS A 88 -1.38 24.10 -13.11
N GLY A 89 -0.96 25.26 -12.61
CA GLY A 89 -0.97 26.56 -13.31
C GLY A 89 -2.32 27.28 -13.25
N THR A 90 -3.43 26.57 -13.41
CA THR A 90 -4.79 27.16 -13.44
C THR A 90 -5.77 26.39 -12.53
N VAL A 91 -6.84 27.09 -12.14
CA VAL A 91 -7.97 26.52 -11.40
C VAL A 91 -9.19 26.61 -12.31
N ASP A 92 -9.58 25.47 -12.87
CA ASP A 92 -10.80 25.33 -13.66
C ASP A 92 -11.87 24.65 -12.80
N MET A 93 -12.89 25.41 -12.41
CA MET A 93 -13.90 24.97 -11.45
C MET A 93 -14.78 23.84 -11.96
N ASP A 94 -14.92 23.70 -13.29
CA ASP A 94 -15.72 22.64 -13.91
C ASP A 94 -14.91 21.38 -14.21
N LYS A 95 -13.58 21.44 -14.04
CA LYS A 95 -12.69 20.32 -14.30
C LYS A 95 -13.00 19.12 -13.42
N GLU A 96 -13.24 17.98 -14.03
CA GLU A 96 -13.36 16.72 -13.32
C GLU A 96 -11.99 16.14 -12.97
N ILE A 97 -11.84 15.71 -11.71
CA ILE A 97 -10.58 15.24 -11.14
C ILE A 97 -10.82 13.94 -10.38
N TYR A 98 -9.79 13.10 -10.29
CA TYR A 98 -9.85 11.88 -9.50
C TYR A 98 -9.61 12.20 -8.03
N VAL A 99 -10.54 11.79 -7.17
CA VAL A 99 -10.38 11.76 -5.72
C VAL A 99 -10.00 10.35 -5.30
N VAL A 100 -8.85 10.23 -4.65
CA VAL A 100 -8.35 8.96 -4.12
C VAL A 100 -8.32 9.06 -2.61
N ARG A 101 -9.20 8.32 -1.94
CA ARG A 101 -9.19 8.15 -0.48
C ARG A 101 -8.37 6.95 -0.10
N PHE A 102 -7.57 7.09 0.94
CA PHE A 102 -6.68 6.04 1.42
C PHE A 102 -6.45 6.14 2.93
N ARG A 103 -5.92 5.07 3.47
CA ARG A 103 -5.39 5.02 4.84
C ARG A 103 -4.02 4.36 4.83
N ILE A 104 -3.27 4.50 5.92
CA ILE A 104 -2.07 3.69 6.12
C ILE A 104 -2.44 2.20 6.04
N ALA A 105 -1.68 1.45 5.25
CA ALA A 105 -1.87 0.03 5.08
C ALA A 105 -1.44 -0.71 6.36
N THR A 106 -2.22 -1.71 6.74
CA THR A 106 -1.85 -2.61 7.83
C THR A 106 -0.70 -3.53 7.41
N PRO A 107 0.08 -4.08 8.37
CA PRO A 107 1.12 -5.05 8.07
C PRO A 107 0.63 -6.23 7.21
N LEU A 108 -0.60 -6.71 7.45
CA LEU A 108 -1.22 -7.79 6.69
C LEU A 108 -1.49 -7.40 5.23
N GLU A 109 -1.97 -6.18 4.97
CA GLU A 109 -2.22 -5.70 3.62
C GLU A 109 -0.92 -5.50 2.83
N ILE A 110 0.11 -4.94 3.48
CA ILE A 110 1.45 -4.80 2.89
C ILE A 110 2.02 -6.16 2.54
N PHE A 111 1.91 -7.12 3.46
CA PHE A 111 2.35 -8.49 3.25
C PHE A 111 1.64 -9.13 2.05
N LYS A 112 0.30 -9.11 2.01
CA LYS A 112 -0.48 -9.64 0.88
C LYS A 112 -0.06 -9.01 -0.45
N HIS A 113 0.20 -7.69 -0.45
CA HIS A 113 0.66 -6.98 -1.63
C HIS A 113 2.06 -7.46 -2.07
N GLN A 114 3.06 -7.41 -1.20
CA GLN A 114 4.43 -7.83 -1.53
C GLN A 114 4.48 -9.31 -1.95
N PHE A 115 3.74 -10.16 -1.26
CA PHE A 115 3.65 -11.58 -1.56
C PHE A 115 3.05 -11.84 -2.95
N SER A 116 1.96 -11.14 -3.30
CA SER A 116 1.38 -11.23 -4.65
C SER A 116 2.40 -10.86 -5.73
N GLN A 117 3.21 -9.82 -5.53
CA GLN A 117 4.23 -9.40 -6.51
C GLN A 117 5.32 -10.46 -6.71
N ILE A 118 5.65 -11.24 -5.68
CA ILE A 118 6.60 -12.35 -5.78
C ILE A 118 5.99 -13.49 -6.58
N LEU A 119 4.75 -13.88 -6.28
CA LEU A 119 4.04 -14.96 -6.99
C LEU A 119 3.87 -14.65 -8.47
N TYR A 120 3.52 -13.41 -8.82
CA TYR A 120 3.36 -12.99 -10.22
C TYR A 120 4.69 -12.94 -11.01
N ARG A 121 5.84 -12.83 -10.33
CA ARG A 121 7.16 -12.74 -10.98
C ARG A 121 7.84 -14.08 -11.19
N LYS A 122 7.51 -15.11 -10.39
CA LYS A 122 8.01 -16.47 -10.62
C LYS A 122 7.03 -17.22 -11.54
N LYS A 123 7.53 -18.19 -12.31
CA LYS A 123 6.67 -19.19 -12.99
C LYS A 123 5.63 -19.69 -11.97
N PRO A 124 4.38 -19.99 -12.38
CA PRO A 124 3.35 -20.44 -11.46
C PRO A 124 3.93 -21.54 -10.58
N LEU A 125 3.91 -21.31 -9.25
CA LEU A 125 4.22 -22.38 -8.32
C LEU A 125 3.31 -23.55 -8.70
N GLY A 126 3.91 -24.69 -9.02
CA GLY A 126 3.16 -25.91 -9.28
C GLY A 126 2.14 -26.15 -8.15
N LYS A 127 1.01 -26.79 -8.49
CA LYS A 127 -0.27 -26.83 -7.76
C LYS A 127 -0.27 -27.29 -6.28
N GLU A 128 0.86 -27.39 -5.59
CA GLU A 128 0.98 -28.06 -4.29
C GLU A 128 1.78 -27.32 -3.21
N LYS A 129 2.09 -26.02 -3.34
CA LYS A 129 2.88 -25.31 -2.32
C LYS A 129 2.08 -24.19 -1.62
N ALA A 130 1.77 -24.43 -0.35
CA ALA A 130 1.18 -23.45 0.56
C ALA A 130 2.28 -22.62 1.24
N VAL A 131 2.10 -21.31 1.31
CA VAL A 131 3.09 -20.42 1.96
C VAL A 131 2.51 -19.83 3.23
N ALA A 132 3.02 -20.24 4.39
CA ALA A 132 2.69 -19.67 5.68
C ALA A 132 3.68 -18.56 6.06
N VAL A 133 3.19 -17.42 6.54
CA VAL A 133 4.05 -16.31 6.96
C VAL A 133 3.68 -15.83 8.34
N THR A 134 4.65 -15.81 9.24
CA THR A 134 4.49 -15.29 10.60
C THR A 134 4.77 -13.79 10.61
N LEU A 135 3.75 -13.01 10.95
CA LEU A 135 3.81 -11.57 11.14
C LEU A 135 4.59 -11.20 12.41
N PRO A 136 5.08 -9.95 12.54
CA PRO A 136 5.80 -9.49 13.73
C PRO A 136 5.03 -9.60 15.04
N ASP A 137 3.69 -9.70 14.98
CA ASP A 137 2.81 -9.89 16.13
C ASP A 137 2.46 -11.36 16.41
N GLY A 138 3.15 -12.31 15.77
CA GLY A 138 3.01 -13.75 15.97
C GLY A 138 1.89 -14.42 15.17
N ARG A 139 1.07 -13.66 14.41
CA ARG A 139 0.02 -14.23 13.55
C ARG A 139 0.60 -14.93 12.34
N VAL A 140 0.06 -16.08 11.95
CA VAL A 140 0.49 -16.83 10.75
C VAL A 140 -0.56 -16.72 9.65
N CYS A 141 -0.12 -16.35 8.44
CA CYS A 141 -0.95 -16.24 7.24
C CYS A 141 -0.55 -17.33 6.24
N VAL A 142 -1.43 -18.28 5.94
CA VAL A 142 -1.17 -19.32 4.93
C VAL A 142 -1.82 -18.94 3.60
N SER A 143 -1.05 -18.91 2.51
CA SER A 143 -1.60 -18.79 1.17
C SER A 143 -1.98 -20.17 0.67
N ASP A 144 -3.27 -20.38 0.50
CA ASP A 144 -3.90 -21.24 -0.52
C ASP A 144 -5.29 -20.65 -0.83
N SER A 145 -5.95 -20.14 0.21
CA SER A 145 -7.15 -19.33 0.29
C SER A 145 -7.22 -18.93 1.78
N TYR A 146 -7.05 -17.66 2.11
CA TYR A 146 -6.54 -17.21 3.42
C TYR A 146 -7.25 -17.78 4.66
N GLU A 147 -6.55 -18.57 5.48
CA GLU A 147 -6.87 -18.81 6.89
C GLU A 147 -5.81 -18.16 7.80
N ILE A 148 -6.26 -17.50 8.88
CA ILE A 148 -5.40 -16.89 9.91
C ILE A 148 -5.31 -17.87 11.07
N LEU A 149 -4.12 -18.43 11.31
CA LEU A 149 -3.85 -19.28 12.47
C LEU A 149 -3.03 -18.49 13.51
N ARG A 150 -3.42 -18.55 14.78
CA ARG A 150 -2.58 -18.05 15.88
C ARG A 150 -1.47 -19.05 16.12
N SER A 151 -0.21 -18.65 15.93
CA SER A 151 0.92 -19.43 16.43
C SER A 151 1.37 -18.85 17.76
N GLN A 152 1.69 -19.72 18.71
CA GLN A 152 2.49 -19.33 19.87
C GLN A 152 3.96 -19.47 19.49
N GLN A 153 4.73 -18.37 19.39
CA GLN A 153 6.17 -18.47 19.67
C GLN A 153 6.93 -17.14 19.87
N GLU A 154 8.09 -17.35 20.50
CA GLU A 154 9.00 -16.48 21.23
C GLU A 154 9.98 -15.64 20.37
N SER A 155 10.21 -14.41 20.86
CA SER A 155 11.44 -13.61 20.92
C SER A 155 12.45 -13.48 19.76
N SER A 156 12.22 -13.99 18.54
CA SER A 156 13.26 -13.90 17.48
C SER A 156 12.76 -13.56 16.08
N GLY A 157 12.09 -12.42 15.91
CA GLY A 157 11.85 -11.81 14.58
C GLY A 157 10.88 -12.57 13.65
N PRO A 158 10.54 -12.01 12.48
CA PRO A 158 9.57 -12.63 11.56
C PRO A 158 10.18 -13.80 10.76
N TRP A 159 9.41 -14.87 10.62
CA TRP A 159 9.78 -16.07 9.84
C TRP A 159 8.69 -16.39 8.81
N VAL A 160 9.09 -16.96 7.68
CA VAL A 160 8.18 -17.54 6.68
C VAL A 160 8.30 -19.06 6.79
N ARG A 161 7.18 -19.76 6.98
CA ARG A 161 7.11 -21.23 6.97
C ARG A 161 6.46 -21.70 5.68
N LEU A 162 7.16 -22.47 4.87
CA LEU A 162 6.52 -23.14 3.73
C LEU A 162 5.82 -24.39 4.28
N MET A 163 4.53 -24.54 3.99
CA MET A 163 3.73 -25.68 4.45
C MET A 163 3.46 -26.59 3.26
N ASN A 164 3.64 -27.90 3.44
CA ASN A 164 3.21 -28.90 2.46
C ASN A 164 2.25 -29.87 3.17
N LYS A 165 0.97 -29.87 2.78
CA LYS A 165 -0.07 -30.75 3.32
C LYS A 165 -0.12 -30.77 4.86
N GLY A 166 -0.01 -29.59 5.49
CA GLY A 166 -0.08 -29.44 6.95
C GLY A 166 1.23 -29.66 7.71
N ASN A 167 2.32 -30.06 7.05
CA ASN A 167 3.64 -30.19 7.66
C ASN A 167 4.54 -28.99 7.32
N VAL A 168 5.34 -28.55 8.29
CA VAL A 168 6.36 -27.52 8.08
C VAL A 168 7.44 -28.10 7.17
N ALA A 169 7.49 -27.64 5.93
CA ALA A 169 8.50 -28.08 4.95
C ALA A 169 9.82 -27.31 5.13
N GLU A 170 9.75 -26.02 5.48
CA GLU A 170 10.93 -25.17 5.66
C GLU A 170 10.62 -23.94 6.53
N THR A 171 11.61 -23.41 7.24
CA THR A 171 11.51 -22.17 8.03
C THR A 171 12.57 -21.17 7.56
N ILE A 172 12.15 -20.03 7.01
CA ILE A 172 13.02 -19.00 6.43
C ILE A 172 13.07 -17.79 7.35
N SER A 173 14.29 -17.38 7.75
CA SER A 173 14.51 -16.16 8.53
C SER A 173 14.33 -14.92 7.68
N VAL A 174 13.39 -14.05 8.02
CA VAL A 174 13.18 -12.79 7.31
C VAL A 174 14.04 -11.70 7.94
N LYS A 175 15.37 -11.83 7.83
CA LYS A 175 16.27 -10.70 8.04
C LYS A 175 16.40 -9.93 6.72
N ASN A 176 15.47 -8.99 6.52
CA ASN A 176 15.50 -7.89 5.53
C ASN A 176 15.53 -8.21 4.03
N ARG A 177 15.45 -9.46 3.57
CA ARG A 177 15.12 -9.82 2.18
C ARG A 177 14.40 -11.16 2.16
N ILE A 178 13.22 -11.23 1.52
CA ILE A 178 12.58 -12.51 1.23
C ILE A 178 13.38 -13.18 0.11
N SER A 179 14.33 -14.03 0.48
CA SER A 179 15.01 -14.94 -0.44
C SER A 179 14.17 -16.20 -0.56
N VAL A 180 13.60 -16.45 -1.74
CA VAL A 180 12.86 -17.70 -2.03
C VAL A 180 13.85 -18.68 -2.65
N ALA A 181 14.30 -19.67 -1.88
CA ALA A 181 15.06 -20.81 -2.38
C ALA A 181 14.13 -21.78 -3.15
N GLU A 182 14.65 -22.37 -4.22
CA GLU A 182 14.02 -23.51 -4.90
C GLU A 182 14.55 -24.79 -4.27
N VAL A 183 13.65 -25.73 -3.99
CA VAL A 183 14.00 -27.10 -3.60
C VAL A 183 13.67 -27.99 -4.79
N ASN A 184 14.70 -28.67 -5.32
CA ASN A 184 14.59 -29.73 -6.31
C ASN A 184 13.94 -30.98 -5.71
#